data_AF-X1FLM3-F1
#
_entry.id   AF-X1FLM3-F1
#
_cell.length_a   1.000
_cell.length_b   1.000
_cell.length_c   1.000
_cell.angle_alpha   90.00
_cell.angle_beta   90.00
_cell.angle_gamma   90.00
#
_symmetry.space_group_name_H-M   'P 1'
#
loop_
_entity.id
_entity.type
_entity.pdbx_description
1 polymer ?
#
loop_
_entity_poly.entity_id
_entity_poly.type
_entity_poly.pdbx_seq_one_letter_code
_entity_poly.pdbx_strand_id
1 'polypeptide(L)'
;PDFTPRDSHAHPFIFEIKSSNCHDLSVHYKQIQDYVKPPIKWAVITNMRKLYVYEKDFPVPIADYSFDFLFLYKTYKSQPKKILGYESTNKFLNFVERFKYRQLTLQDKVEKTKDGIPWTGKETLDPDALIHSIRKVVAWLNEDINGYREYLADHLHFHPTGQAEFAQEIEAIARELDRKRTFVKATAEGLKHFLQAKPETVEHQAVDIFLMRIAYFTMTRILIARMWEDVGFIEQTLYDGGFKIWYERLERRIKEVLKMAFSLPTQLKNLLNLQPGQELTLVFFCHSQN
;
A
#
# COMPACT_ATOMS: atom_id res chain seq x y z
N PRO A 1 17.22 -9.47 -5.44
CA PRO A 1 16.01 -9.42 -6.28
C PRO A 1 15.82 -8.01 -6.80
N ASP A 2 16.01 -7.84 -8.10
CA ASP A 2 15.77 -6.54 -8.75
C ASP A 2 14.28 -6.19 -8.76
N PHE A 3 13.40 -7.19 -8.73
CA PHE A 3 11.97 -6.99 -8.59
C PHE A 3 11.32 -8.10 -7.75
N THR A 4 10.62 -7.67 -6.70
CA THR A 4 9.69 -8.50 -5.93
C THR A 4 8.31 -7.85 -6.06
N PRO A 5 7.27 -8.60 -6.48
CA PRO A 5 5.92 -8.07 -6.54
C PRO A 5 5.48 -7.49 -5.19
N ARG A 6 4.74 -6.37 -5.23
CA ARG A 6 4.18 -5.76 -4.00
C ARG A 6 3.24 -6.70 -3.25
N ASP A 7 2.52 -7.52 -4.00
CA ASP A 7 1.67 -8.59 -3.46
C ASP A 7 2.27 -9.95 -3.86
N SER A 8 3.12 -10.48 -3.00
CA SER A 8 3.74 -11.80 -3.13
C SER A 8 2.75 -12.95 -2.94
N HIS A 9 1.54 -12.69 -2.41
CA HIS A 9 0.48 -13.70 -2.33
C HIS A 9 -0.24 -13.81 -3.68
N ALA A 10 -0.62 -12.68 -4.30
CA ALA A 10 -1.18 -12.64 -5.64
C ALA A 10 -0.20 -13.13 -6.70
N HIS A 11 1.06 -12.72 -6.58
CA HIS A 11 2.14 -12.97 -7.53
C HIS A 11 3.34 -13.60 -6.82
N PRO A 12 3.32 -14.92 -6.60
CA PRO A 12 4.32 -15.60 -5.78
C PRO A 12 5.62 -15.90 -6.55
N PHE A 13 6.18 -14.89 -7.20
CA PHE A 13 7.45 -15.00 -7.92
C PHE A 13 8.38 -13.84 -7.61
N ILE A 14 9.68 -14.06 -7.74
CA ILE A 14 10.70 -13.02 -7.69
C ILE A 14 11.40 -12.95 -9.04
N PHE A 15 11.81 -11.76 -9.43
CA PHE A 15 12.49 -11.51 -10.69
C PHE A 15 13.88 -10.90 -10.43
N GLU A 16 14.91 -11.54 -10.95
CA GLU A 16 16.31 -11.16 -10.84
C GLU A 16 16.90 -10.95 -12.23
N ILE A 17 17.57 -9.82 -12.43
CA ILE A 17 18.18 -9.42 -13.68
C ILE A 17 19.70 -9.50 -13.53
N LYS A 18 20.33 -10.20 -14.46
CA LYS A 18 21.78 -10.30 -14.56
C LYS A 18 22.27 -9.56 -15.80
N SER A 19 23.57 -9.25 -15.80
CA SER A 19 24.21 -8.64 -16.95
C SER A 19 24.06 -9.50 -18.20
N SER A 20 23.91 -8.88 -19.36
CA SER A 20 23.84 -9.55 -20.66
C SER A 20 25.10 -10.34 -21.02
N ASN A 21 26.21 -10.10 -20.30
CA ASN A 21 27.46 -10.85 -20.40
C ASN A 21 27.46 -12.16 -19.58
N CYS A 22 26.47 -12.37 -18.70
CA CYS A 22 26.31 -13.62 -17.97
C CYS A 22 25.73 -14.69 -18.90
N HIS A 23 26.56 -15.60 -19.41
CA HIS A 23 26.12 -16.60 -20.40
C HIS A 23 25.35 -17.78 -19.80
N ASP A 24 25.66 -18.12 -18.56
CA ASP A 24 25.01 -19.19 -17.80
C ASP A 24 24.31 -18.62 -16.58
N LEU A 25 22.98 -18.59 -16.62
CA LEU A 25 22.17 -18.09 -15.52
C LEU A 25 22.07 -19.08 -14.35
N SER A 26 22.40 -20.36 -14.56
CA SER A 26 22.21 -21.41 -13.55
C SER A 26 23.13 -21.25 -12.35
N VAL A 27 24.30 -20.62 -12.52
CA VAL A 27 25.25 -20.30 -11.45
C VAL A 27 24.64 -19.39 -10.38
N HIS A 28 23.58 -18.65 -10.72
CA HIS A 28 22.89 -17.73 -9.81
C HIS A 28 21.72 -18.37 -9.06
N TYR A 29 21.45 -19.67 -9.27
CA TYR A 29 20.36 -20.37 -8.60
C TYR A 29 20.47 -20.28 -7.07
N LYS A 30 21.65 -20.59 -6.51
CA LYS A 30 21.88 -20.53 -5.06
C LYS A 30 21.61 -19.14 -4.49
N GLN A 31 22.00 -18.09 -5.21
CA GLN A 31 21.78 -16.72 -4.79
C GLN A 31 20.29 -16.36 -4.77
N ILE A 32 19.50 -16.81 -5.76
CA ILE A 32 18.08 -16.46 -5.80
C ILE A 32 17.24 -17.26 -4.80
N GLN A 33 17.67 -18.49 -4.45
CA GLN A 33 16.98 -19.31 -3.45
C GLN A 33 16.82 -18.61 -2.09
N ASP A 34 17.81 -17.81 -1.68
CA ASP A 34 17.73 -17.04 -0.44
C ASP A 34 16.54 -16.07 -0.40
N TYR A 35 16.04 -15.68 -1.57
CA TYR A 35 14.86 -14.82 -1.71
C TYR A 35 13.55 -15.61 -1.89
N VAL A 36 13.59 -16.88 -2.28
CA VAL A 36 12.39 -17.74 -2.46
C VAL A 36 11.93 -18.26 -1.11
N LYS A 37 11.40 -17.36 -0.30
CA LYS A 37 10.76 -17.65 0.99
C LYS A 37 9.24 -17.58 0.82
N PRO A 38 8.46 -18.39 1.56
CA PRO A 38 7.01 -18.30 1.51
C PRO A 38 6.52 -16.84 1.71
N PRO A 39 5.51 -16.39 0.95
CA PRO A 39 4.66 -17.14 0.02
C PRO A 39 5.24 -17.32 -1.40
N ILE A 40 6.46 -16.84 -1.68
CA ILE A 40 7.08 -16.95 -3.01
C ILE A 40 7.36 -18.42 -3.35
N LYS A 41 6.88 -18.84 -4.53
CA LYS A 41 7.02 -20.19 -5.07
C LYS A 41 7.98 -20.25 -6.26
N TRP A 42 8.16 -19.14 -6.97
CA TRP A 42 8.93 -19.10 -8.22
C TRP A 42 10.06 -18.10 -8.17
N ALA A 43 11.18 -18.46 -8.79
CA ALA A 43 12.32 -17.59 -9.03
C ALA A 43 12.52 -17.44 -10.53
N VAL A 44 12.54 -16.21 -11.03
CA VAL A 44 12.78 -15.90 -12.44
C VAL A 44 14.11 -15.17 -12.56
N ILE A 45 15.04 -15.73 -13.32
CA ILE A 45 16.34 -15.13 -13.61
C ILE A 45 16.42 -14.82 -15.09
N THR A 46 16.82 -13.61 -15.46
CA THR A 46 17.02 -13.21 -16.86
C THR A 46 18.29 -12.40 -17.04
N ASN A 47 18.90 -12.50 -18.22
CA ASN A 47 19.93 -11.54 -18.69
C ASN A 47 19.46 -10.77 -19.93
N MET A 48 18.15 -10.72 -20.17
CA MET A 48 17.49 -10.18 -21.36
C MET A 48 17.76 -10.95 -22.67
N ARG A 49 18.65 -11.94 -22.67
CA ARG A 49 18.86 -12.88 -23.79
C ARG A 49 18.19 -14.22 -23.55
N LYS A 50 18.21 -14.69 -22.30
CA LYS A 50 17.64 -15.94 -21.82
C LYS A 50 16.89 -15.69 -20.53
N LEU A 51 15.93 -16.55 -20.24
CA LEU A 51 15.15 -16.53 -19.02
C LEU A 51 15.02 -17.95 -18.48
N TYR A 52 15.39 -18.14 -17.21
CA TYR A 52 15.21 -19.38 -16.47
C TYR A 52 14.23 -19.17 -15.32
N VAL A 53 13.26 -20.08 -15.22
CA VAL A 53 12.31 -20.13 -14.13
C VAL A 53 12.63 -21.33 -13.27
N TYR A 54 12.71 -21.11 -11.97
CA TYR A 54 12.88 -22.15 -10.96
C TYR A 54 11.66 -22.20 -10.07
N GLU A 55 11.27 -23.40 -9.68
CA GLU A 55 10.33 -23.61 -8.60
C GLU A 55 11.10 -23.73 -7.28
N LYS A 56 10.44 -23.35 -6.18
CA LYS A 56 10.98 -23.52 -4.83
C LYS A 56 11.44 -24.97 -4.63
N ASP A 57 12.61 -25.13 -3.99
CA ASP A 57 13.24 -26.42 -3.69
C ASP A 57 13.63 -27.26 -4.91
N PHE A 58 13.46 -26.75 -6.14
CA PHE A 58 13.82 -27.46 -7.37
C PHE A 58 14.99 -26.77 -8.10
N PRO A 59 16.17 -27.41 -8.17
CA PRO A 59 17.41 -26.78 -8.68
C PRO A 59 17.54 -26.77 -10.20
N VAL A 60 16.53 -27.24 -10.92
CA VAL A 60 16.54 -27.33 -12.38
C VAL A 60 15.55 -26.30 -12.95
N PRO A 61 15.94 -25.56 -14.02
CA PRO A 61 15.00 -24.69 -14.71
C PRO A 61 13.78 -25.47 -15.22
N ILE A 62 12.61 -24.92 -14.99
CA ILE A 62 11.35 -25.47 -15.48
C ILE A 62 11.27 -25.20 -16.97
N ALA A 63 11.40 -26.26 -17.76
CA ALA A 63 11.55 -26.18 -19.21
C ALA A 63 10.38 -25.47 -19.90
N ASP A 64 9.15 -25.66 -19.40
CA ASP A 64 7.93 -25.07 -19.97
C ASP A 64 7.86 -23.56 -19.84
N TYR A 65 8.62 -22.97 -18.91
CA TYR A 65 8.63 -21.53 -18.65
C TYR A 65 9.99 -20.89 -18.95
N SER A 66 11.01 -21.68 -19.31
CA SER A 66 12.39 -21.23 -19.53
C SER A 66 12.73 -21.22 -21.02
N PHE A 67 13.19 -20.08 -21.54
CA PHE A 67 13.41 -19.91 -22.98
C PHE A 67 14.49 -18.87 -23.31
N ASP A 68 14.91 -18.85 -24.58
CA ASP A 68 15.90 -17.91 -25.11
C ASP A 68 15.18 -16.82 -25.93
N PHE A 69 15.18 -15.58 -25.40
CA PHE A 69 14.62 -14.40 -26.05
C PHE A 69 15.30 -14.09 -27.38
N LEU A 70 16.62 -14.26 -27.47
CA LEU A 70 17.38 -13.98 -28.69
C LEU A 70 16.99 -14.97 -29.80
N PHE A 71 16.85 -16.24 -29.46
CA PHE A 71 16.36 -17.27 -30.37
C PHE A 71 14.91 -17.00 -30.80
N LEU A 72 14.03 -16.67 -29.86
CA LEU A 72 12.64 -16.31 -30.14
C LEU A 72 12.56 -15.13 -31.12
N TYR A 73 13.32 -14.06 -30.85
CA TYR A 73 13.36 -12.86 -31.69
C TYR A 73 13.88 -13.15 -33.10
N LYS A 74 14.99 -13.89 -33.23
CA LYS A 74 15.56 -14.28 -34.53
C LYS A 74 14.59 -15.17 -35.34
N THR A 75 13.90 -16.08 -34.66
CA THR A 75 12.89 -16.95 -35.28
C THR A 75 11.70 -16.14 -35.76
N TYR A 76 11.19 -15.21 -34.95
CA TYR A 76 10.11 -14.32 -35.35
C TYR A 76 10.49 -13.43 -36.54
N LYS A 77 11.71 -12.87 -36.55
CA LYS A 77 12.21 -12.05 -37.66
C LYS A 77 12.33 -12.83 -38.96
N SER A 78 12.77 -14.08 -38.90
CA SER A 78 12.95 -14.90 -40.11
C SER A 78 11.64 -15.52 -40.62
N GLN A 79 10.76 -15.97 -39.73
CA GLN A 79 9.53 -16.70 -40.09
C GLN A 79 8.31 -16.26 -39.27
N PRO A 80 7.86 -15.00 -39.40
CA PRO A 80 6.80 -14.44 -38.54
C PRO A 80 5.47 -15.20 -38.67
N LYS A 81 5.13 -15.67 -39.88
CA LYS A 81 3.88 -16.39 -40.14
C LYS A 81 3.83 -17.80 -39.53
N LYS A 82 4.98 -18.38 -39.16
CA LYS A 82 5.09 -19.73 -38.59
C LYS A 82 5.47 -19.72 -37.11
N ILE A 83 5.60 -18.54 -36.49
CA ILE A 83 6.18 -18.40 -35.15
C ILE A 83 5.45 -19.23 -34.08
N LEU A 84 4.12 -19.37 -34.20
CA LEU A 84 3.29 -20.15 -33.27
C LEU A 84 3.56 -21.66 -33.32
N GLY A 85 4.21 -22.17 -34.37
CA GLY A 85 4.58 -23.59 -34.48
C GLY A 85 5.88 -23.97 -33.77
N TYR A 86 6.60 -22.99 -33.21
CA TYR A 86 7.89 -23.23 -32.56
C TYR A 86 7.74 -23.42 -31.05
N GLU A 87 8.46 -24.40 -30.51
CA GLU A 87 8.47 -24.72 -29.08
C GLU A 87 8.88 -23.51 -28.22
N SER A 88 9.85 -22.71 -28.67
CA SER A 88 10.28 -21.49 -27.96
C SER A 88 9.14 -20.49 -27.78
N THR A 89 8.23 -20.40 -28.76
CA THR A 89 7.06 -19.51 -28.69
C THR A 89 6.06 -20.04 -27.67
N ASN A 90 5.83 -21.35 -27.64
CA ASN A 90 4.96 -21.97 -26.65
C ASN A 90 5.48 -21.74 -25.22
N LYS A 91 6.79 -21.89 -24.99
CA LYS A 91 7.42 -21.61 -23.69
C LYS A 91 7.26 -20.15 -23.27
N PHE A 92 7.46 -19.20 -24.20
CA PHE A 92 7.22 -17.78 -23.96
C PHE A 92 5.75 -17.51 -23.59
N LEU A 93 4.80 -18.05 -24.34
CA LEU A 93 3.37 -17.86 -24.07
C LEU A 93 2.95 -18.49 -22.73
N ASN A 94 3.46 -19.68 -22.41
CA ASN A 94 3.23 -20.33 -21.12
C ASN A 94 3.78 -19.50 -19.96
N PHE A 95 4.99 -18.92 -20.11
CA PHE A 95 5.56 -17.99 -19.15
C PHE A 95 4.65 -16.76 -18.96
N VAL A 96 4.26 -16.09 -20.04
CA VAL A 96 3.39 -14.90 -19.97
C VAL A 96 2.06 -15.25 -19.31
N GLU A 97 1.44 -16.36 -19.69
CA GLU A 97 0.17 -16.78 -19.12
C GLU A 97 0.30 -17.06 -17.62
N ARG A 98 1.38 -17.74 -17.20
CA ARG A 98 1.61 -18.09 -15.79
C ARG A 98 1.92 -16.87 -14.92
N PHE A 99 2.74 -15.95 -15.41
CA PHE A 99 3.31 -14.85 -14.64
C PHE A 99 2.69 -13.47 -14.92
N LYS A 100 1.67 -13.38 -15.78
CA LYS A 100 0.90 -12.14 -15.97
C LYS A 100 0.22 -11.68 -14.69
N TYR A 101 -0.03 -10.38 -14.60
CA TYR A 101 -0.93 -9.84 -13.61
C TYR A 101 -2.33 -10.47 -13.74
N ARG A 102 -2.90 -10.87 -12.60
CA ARG A 102 -4.21 -11.49 -12.48
C ARG A 102 -4.87 -10.91 -11.24
N GLN A 103 -6.03 -10.30 -11.42
CA GLN A 103 -6.86 -9.90 -10.31
C GLN A 103 -7.45 -11.17 -9.68
N LEU A 104 -7.30 -11.34 -8.36
CA LEU A 104 -7.84 -12.50 -7.67
C LEU A 104 -9.35 -12.34 -7.51
N THR A 105 -10.09 -13.35 -7.94
CA THR A 105 -11.51 -13.48 -7.62
C THR A 105 -11.70 -13.85 -6.14
N LEU A 106 -12.92 -13.75 -5.62
CA LEU A 106 -13.22 -14.21 -4.26
C LEU A 106 -12.84 -15.68 -4.07
N GLN A 107 -13.13 -16.52 -5.06
CA GLN A 107 -12.76 -17.94 -5.02
C GLN A 107 -11.24 -18.13 -4.98
N ASP A 108 -10.49 -17.40 -5.80
CA ASP A 108 -9.02 -17.46 -5.79
C ASP A 108 -8.45 -17.01 -4.43
N LYS A 109 -9.06 -15.99 -3.81
CA LYS A 109 -8.68 -15.53 -2.46
C LYS A 109 -8.94 -16.63 -1.43
N VAL A 110 -10.11 -17.28 -1.47
CA VAL A 110 -10.46 -18.39 -0.57
C VAL A 110 -9.51 -19.56 -0.74
N GLU A 111 -9.19 -19.96 -1.97
CA GLU A 111 -8.23 -21.03 -2.24
C GLU A 111 -6.83 -20.66 -1.77
N LYS A 112 -6.38 -19.43 -1.97
CA LYS A 112 -5.10 -18.96 -1.44
C LYS A 112 -5.05 -18.90 0.08
N THR A 113 -6.16 -18.63 0.75
CA THR A 113 -6.23 -18.72 2.21
C THR A 113 -6.12 -20.17 2.67
N LYS A 114 -6.73 -21.12 1.95
CA LYS A 114 -6.62 -22.56 2.23
C LYS A 114 -5.20 -23.09 2.00
N ASP A 115 -4.55 -22.66 0.92
CA ASP A 115 -3.18 -23.02 0.55
C ASP A 115 -2.13 -22.18 1.28
N GLY A 116 -2.56 -21.18 2.05
CA GLY A 116 -1.70 -20.35 2.87
C GLY A 116 -0.96 -21.20 3.89
N ILE A 117 0.21 -20.73 4.31
CA ILE A 117 0.88 -21.38 5.45
C ILE A 117 -0.10 -21.29 6.62
N PRO A 118 -0.51 -22.44 7.22
CA PRO A 118 -1.36 -22.42 8.38
C PRO A 118 -0.68 -21.57 9.44
N TRP A 119 -1.40 -20.59 9.99
CA TRP A 119 -0.87 -19.81 11.10
C TRP A 119 -0.53 -20.78 12.23
N THR A 120 0.76 -20.93 12.50
CA THR A 120 1.27 -21.90 13.47
C THR A 120 1.23 -21.34 14.90
N GLY A 121 0.80 -20.08 15.05
CA GLY A 121 0.90 -19.30 16.29
C GLY A 121 2.34 -18.91 16.63
N LYS A 122 3.33 -19.32 15.82
CA LYS A 122 4.75 -18.97 15.99
C LYS A 122 5.15 -17.79 15.11
N GLU A 123 4.40 -17.52 14.04
CA GLU A 123 4.53 -16.29 13.28
C GLU A 123 4.13 -15.14 14.20
N THR A 124 5.15 -14.53 14.77
CA THR A 124 5.00 -13.32 15.55
C THR A 124 4.90 -12.17 14.55
N LEU A 125 3.79 -11.44 14.64
CA LEU A 125 3.75 -10.11 14.06
C LEU A 125 4.92 -9.34 14.66
N ASP A 126 5.92 -9.00 13.84
CA ASP A 126 7.03 -8.15 14.28
C ASP A 126 6.44 -6.77 14.60
N PRO A 127 6.25 -6.44 15.90
CA PRO A 127 5.57 -5.22 16.27
C PRO A 127 6.41 -4.01 15.86
N ASP A 128 7.74 -4.15 15.86
CA ASP A 128 8.67 -3.09 15.49
C ASP A 128 8.59 -2.82 13.99
N ALA A 129 8.53 -3.86 13.15
CA ALA A 129 8.35 -3.69 11.70
C ALA A 129 6.99 -3.06 11.36
N LEU A 130 5.91 -3.45 12.06
CA LEU A 130 4.59 -2.84 11.88
C LEU A 130 4.60 -1.36 12.31
N ILE A 131 5.12 -1.07 13.50
CA ILE A 131 5.24 0.29 14.03
C ILE A 131 6.09 1.14 13.08
N HIS A 132 7.20 0.61 12.57
CA HIS A 132 8.06 1.30 11.62
C HIS A 132 7.30 1.61 10.32
N SER A 133 6.52 0.66 9.81
CA SER A 133 5.71 0.84 8.60
C SER A 133 4.62 1.90 8.80
N ILE A 134 3.92 1.88 9.93
CA ILE A 134 2.92 2.89 10.29
C ILE A 134 3.58 4.27 10.37
N ARG A 135 4.70 4.38 11.10
CA ARG A 135 5.46 5.64 11.24
C ARG A 135 5.91 6.17 9.88
N LYS A 136 6.32 5.30 8.95
CA LYS A 136 6.72 5.70 7.60
C LYS A 136 5.56 6.29 6.79
N VAL A 137 4.37 5.69 6.86
CA VAL A 137 3.19 6.25 6.17
C VAL A 137 2.75 7.57 6.80
N VAL A 138 2.78 7.67 8.14
CA VAL A 138 2.48 8.92 8.84
C VAL A 138 3.48 10.01 8.46
N ALA A 139 4.77 9.68 8.35
CA ALA A 139 5.79 10.62 7.90
C ALA A 139 5.50 11.14 6.49
N TRP A 140 5.10 10.26 5.56
CA TRP A 140 4.70 10.68 4.20
C TRP A 140 3.46 11.58 4.19
N LEU A 141 2.43 11.24 4.96
CA LEU A 141 1.23 12.08 5.09
C LEU A 141 1.57 13.45 5.69
N ASN A 142 2.45 13.48 6.69
CA ASN A 142 2.91 14.70 7.33
C ASN A 142 3.77 15.54 6.39
N GLU A 143 4.66 14.93 5.60
CA GLU A 143 5.47 15.62 4.61
C GLU A 143 4.60 16.25 3.52
N ASP A 144 3.62 15.49 3.01
CA ASP A 144 2.69 15.95 1.99
C ASP A 144 1.89 17.17 2.48
N ILE A 145 1.23 17.08 3.65
CA ILE A 145 0.43 18.20 4.17
C ILE A 145 1.29 19.43 4.53
N ASN A 146 2.53 19.24 5.01
CA ASN A 146 3.44 20.35 5.26
C ASN A 146 3.86 21.05 3.96
N GLY A 147 4.00 20.31 2.85
CA GLY A 147 4.23 20.90 1.52
C GLY A 147 3.11 21.84 1.07
N TYR A 148 1.89 21.66 1.58
CA TYR A 148 0.74 22.52 1.30
C TYR A 148 0.44 23.55 2.40
N ARG A 149 1.30 23.71 3.41
CA ARG A 149 1.04 24.59 4.56
C ARG A 149 0.70 26.03 4.20
N GLU A 150 1.48 26.65 3.32
CA GLU A 150 1.22 28.01 2.84
C GLU A 150 -0.09 28.08 2.04
N TYR A 151 -0.33 27.07 1.20
CA TYR A 151 -1.58 26.96 0.43
C TYR A 151 -2.80 26.86 1.36
N LEU A 152 -2.72 26.10 2.45
CA LEU A 152 -3.79 26.02 3.46
C LEU A 152 -4.11 27.40 4.03
N ALA A 153 -3.09 28.21 4.35
CA ALA A 153 -3.27 29.54 4.93
C ALA A 153 -4.12 30.48 4.04
N ASP A 154 -4.06 30.29 2.73
CA ASP A 154 -4.80 31.10 1.75
C ASP A 154 -6.09 30.44 1.25
N HIS A 155 -6.23 29.11 1.41
CA HIS A 155 -7.33 28.33 0.80
C HIS A 155 -8.23 27.61 1.81
N LEU A 156 -8.09 27.87 3.12
CA LEU A 156 -8.92 27.26 4.16
C LEU A 156 -10.41 27.67 4.14
N HIS A 157 -10.82 28.57 3.24
CA HIS A 157 -12.19 29.14 3.14
C HIS A 157 -13.32 28.11 2.92
N PHE A 158 -12.99 26.83 2.68
CA PHE A 158 -13.96 25.77 2.41
C PHE A 158 -14.81 25.34 3.63
N HIS A 159 -14.49 25.75 4.87
CA HIS A 159 -15.33 25.49 6.05
C HIS A 159 -15.09 26.50 7.20
N PRO A 160 -15.81 27.63 7.26
CA PRO A 160 -15.55 28.71 8.22
C PRO A 160 -15.60 28.27 9.69
N THR A 161 -16.51 27.35 10.04
CA THR A 161 -16.61 26.81 11.41
C THR A 161 -15.43 25.93 11.80
N GLY A 162 -14.78 25.26 10.84
CA GLY A 162 -13.62 24.40 11.11
C GLY A 162 -12.34 25.19 11.38
N GLN A 163 -12.21 26.40 10.83
CA GLN A 163 -11.01 27.21 11.00
C GLN A 163 -10.80 27.67 12.44
N ALA A 164 -11.87 28.09 13.11
CA ALA A 164 -11.80 28.51 14.51
C ALA A 164 -11.45 27.32 15.43
N GLU A 165 -11.99 26.14 15.15
CA GLU A 165 -11.69 24.90 15.88
C GLU A 165 -10.23 24.48 15.69
N PHE A 166 -9.70 24.53 14.46
CA PHE A 166 -8.29 24.26 14.20
C PHE A 166 -7.38 25.27 14.90
N ALA A 167 -7.70 26.56 14.83
CA ALA A 167 -6.96 27.59 15.55
C ALA A 167 -6.96 27.35 17.06
N GLN A 168 -8.08 26.88 17.62
CA GLN A 168 -8.21 26.57 19.03
C GLN A 168 -7.34 25.36 19.43
N GLU A 169 -7.31 24.31 18.62
CA GLU A 169 -6.45 23.15 18.90
C GLU A 169 -4.97 23.52 18.80
N ILE A 170 -4.57 24.29 17.77
CA ILE A 170 -3.18 24.74 17.62
C ILE A 170 -2.77 25.66 18.77
N GLU A 171 -3.62 26.59 19.20
CA GLU A 171 -3.34 27.43 20.37
C GLU A 171 -3.24 26.61 21.66
N ALA A 172 -4.05 25.56 21.83
CA ALA A 172 -3.92 24.65 22.96
C ALA A 172 -2.54 23.97 22.97
N ILE A 173 -2.08 23.46 21.82
CA ILE A 173 -0.75 22.88 21.67
C ILE A 173 0.34 23.92 21.95
N ALA A 174 0.21 25.13 21.42
CA ALA A 174 1.17 26.21 21.65
C ALA A 174 1.33 26.54 23.15
N ARG A 175 0.24 26.49 23.92
CA ARG A 175 0.27 26.67 25.38
C ARG A 175 0.84 25.47 26.14
N GLU A 176 0.71 24.26 25.60
CA GLU A 176 1.38 23.07 26.15
C GLU A 176 2.90 23.18 25.98
N LEU A 177 3.35 23.68 24.83
CA LEU A 177 4.77 23.94 24.52
C LEU A 177 5.34 25.10 25.34
N ASP A 178 4.60 26.21 25.47
CA ASP A 178 4.96 27.36 26.31
C ASP A 178 3.85 27.70 27.31
N ARG A 179 4.03 27.23 28.54
CA ARG A 179 3.08 27.43 29.64
C ARG A 179 2.96 28.90 30.10
N LYS A 180 3.92 29.76 29.73
CA LYS A 180 3.89 31.20 30.09
C LYS A 180 3.15 32.04 29.04
N ARG A 181 2.80 31.47 27.89
CA ARG A 181 2.05 32.11 26.83
C ARG A 181 0.66 32.55 27.32
N THR A 182 0.32 33.80 27.06
CA THR A 182 -1.04 34.32 27.28
C THR A 182 -2.00 33.76 26.24
N PHE A 183 -3.16 33.29 26.71
CA PHE A 183 -4.20 32.76 25.82
C PHE A 183 -4.65 33.81 24.81
N VAL A 184 -4.59 33.46 23.54
CA VAL A 184 -5.18 34.25 22.45
C VAL A 184 -6.48 33.59 22.03
N LYS A 185 -7.56 34.38 21.96
CA LYS A 185 -8.86 33.86 21.49
C LYS A 185 -8.72 33.37 20.04
N ALA A 186 -9.08 32.11 19.80
CA ALA A 186 -9.04 31.51 18.49
C ALA A 186 -9.98 32.19 17.50
N THR A 187 -9.44 32.64 16.37
CA THR A 187 -10.19 33.20 15.23
C THR A 187 -9.67 32.61 13.92
N ALA A 188 -10.43 32.77 12.84
CA ALA A 188 -10.00 32.40 11.49
C ALA A 188 -8.69 33.10 11.10
N GLU A 189 -8.56 34.39 11.43
CA GLU A 189 -7.33 35.17 11.24
C GLU A 189 -6.17 34.64 12.07
N GLY A 190 -6.45 34.15 13.29
CA GLY A 190 -5.47 33.50 14.15
C GLY A 190 -4.89 32.24 13.51
N LEU A 191 -5.70 31.43 12.82
CA LEU A 191 -5.22 30.26 12.09
C LEU A 191 -4.20 30.65 11.01
N LYS A 192 -4.48 31.72 10.25
CA LYS A 192 -3.55 32.21 9.23
C LYS A 192 -2.20 32.61 9.83
N HIS A 193 -2.22 33.27 10.99
CA HIS A 193 -1.01 33.64 11.71
C HIS A 193 -0.17 32.41 12.11
N PHE A 194 -0.80 31.36 12.63
CA PHE A 194 -0.12 30.11 12.96
C PHE A 194 0.51 29.43 11.73
N LEU A 195 -0.25 29.34 10.64
CA LEU A 195 0.21 28.66 9.42
C LEU A 195 1.40 29.38 8.76
N GLN A 196 1.47 30.71 8.87
CA GLN A 196 2.54 31.55 8.33
C GLN A 196 3.69 31.80 9.32
N ALA A 197 3.64 31.20 10.51
CA ALA A 197 4.68 31.37 11.52
C ALA A 197 6.04 30.82 11.06
N LYS A 198 7.13 31.47 11.49
CA LYS A 198 8.50 31.10 11.12
C LYS A 198 8.94 29.82 11.84
N PRO A 199 9.80 28.97 11.23
CA PRO A 199 10.22 27.68 11.78
C PRO A 199 10.66 27.63 13.24
N GLU A 200 11.23 28.72 13.75
CA GLU A 200 11.78 28.79 15.11
C GLU A 200 10.75 29.18 16.19
N THR A 201 9.51 29.51 15.81
CA THR A 201 8.52 29.98 16.78
C THR A 201 7.66 28.85 17.35
N VAL A 202 7.11 29.07 18.55
CA VAL A 202 6.20 28.12 19.21
C VAL A 202 4.96 27.86 18.36
N GLU A 203 4.46 28.88 17.66
CA GLU A 203 3.35 28.78 16.72
C GLU A 203 3.67 27.80 15.59
N HIS A 204 4.88 27.86 15.05
CA HIS A 204 5.27 26.96 13.97
C HIS A 204 5.33 25.51 14.44
N GLN A 205 5.96 25.27 15.59
CA GLN A 205 6.06 23.95 16.21
C GLN A 205 4.67 23.39 16.58
N ALA A 206 3.77 24.25 17.06
CA ALA A 206 2.40 23.85 17.37
C ALA A 206 1.63 23.40 16.14
N VAL A 207 1.81 24.08 14.99
CA VAL A 207 1.25 23.64 13.71
C VAL A 207 1.85 22.32 13.27
N ASP A 208 3.16 22.12 13.39
CA ASP A 208 3.79 20.85 12.99
C ASP A 208 3.23 19.67 13.80
N ILE A 209 3.06 19.86 15.11
CA ILE A 209 2.46 18.85 15.99
C ILE A 209 0.99 18.61 15.61
N PHE A 210 0.23 19.66 15.31
CA PHE A 210 -1.15 19.54 14.86
C PHE A 210 -1.26 18.75 13.54
N LEU A 211 -0.44 19.09 12.54
CA LEU A 211 -0.40 18.38 11.25
C LEU A 211 0.05 16.93 11.42
N MET A 212 1.00 16.66 12.32
CA MET A 212 1.39 15.29 12.68
C MET A 212 0.22 14.52 13.31
N ARG A 213 -0.56 15.13 14.20
CA ARG A 213 -1.78 14.51 14.77
C ARG A 213 -2.80 14.20 13.67
N ILE A 214 -3.00 15.10 12.72
CA ILE A 214 -3.86 14.86 11.54
C ILE A 214 -3.33 13.69 10.72
N ALA A 215 -2.02 13.60 10.48
CA ALA A 215 -1.42 12.50 9.73
C ALA A 215 -1.65 11.15 10.43
N TYR A 216 -1.47 11.08 11.75
CA TYR A 216 -1.81 9.90 12.55
C TYR A 216 -3.29 9.53 12.46
N PHE A 217 -4.19 10.49 12.66
CA PHE A 217 -5.63 10.24 12.58
C PHE A 217 -6.06 9.76 11.20
N THR A 218 -5.48 10.35 10.14
CA THR A 218 -5.71 9.94 8.75
C THR A 218 -5.23 8.51 8.52
N MET A 219 -4.04 8.15 9.01
CA MET A 219 -3.53 6.79 8.93
C MET A 219 -4.44 5.78 9.65
N THR A 220 -4.96 6.13 10.83
CA THR A 220 -5.93 5.29 11.55
C THR A 220 -7.19 5.05 10.73
N ARG A 221 -7.75 6.09 10.09
CA ARG A 221 -8.92 5.94 9.22
C ARG A 221 -8.64 5.05 8.00
N ILE A 222 -7.46 5.20 7.41
CA ILE A 222 -6.97 4.38 6.29
C ILE A 222 -6.88 2.91 6.69
N LEU A 223 -6.32 2.61 7.87
CA LEU A 223 -6.21 1.25 8.42
C LEU A 223 -7.58 0.63 8.69
N ILE A 224 -8.49 1.36 9.35
CA ILE A 224 -9.84 0.88 9.65
C ILE A 224 -10.59 0.57 8.35
N ALA A 225 -10.56 1.48 7.38
CA ALA A 225 -11.19 1.26 6.09
C ALA A 225 -10.62 0.00 5.40
N ARG A 226 -9.29 -0.20 5.44
CA ARG A 226 -8.68 -1.41 4.88
C ARG A 226 -9.17 -2.68 5.56
N MET A 227 -9.16 -2.71 6.89
CA MET A 227 -9.61 -3.87 7.65
C MET A 227 -11.05 -4.23 7.28
N TRP A 228 -11.91 -3.24 7.08
CA TRP A 228 -13.30 -3.47 6.70
C TRP A 228 -13.47 -3.91 5.25
N GLU A 229 -12.67 -3.38 4.32
CA GLU A 229 -12.61 -3.88 2.95
C GLU A 229 -12.13 -5.34 2.89
N ASP A 230 -11.13 -5.70 3.72
CA ASP A 230 -10.56 -7.06 3.76
C ASP A 230 -11.56 -8.08 4.34
N VAL A 231 -12.34 -7.69 5.35
CA VAL A 231 -13.41 -8.53 5.92
C VAL A 231 -14.67 -8.52 5.04
N GLY A 232 -14.76 -7.62 4.06
CA GLY A 232 -15.92 -7.49 3.17
C GLY A 232 -17.12 -6.75 3.77
N PHE A 233 -16.92 -5.98 4.85
CA PHE A 233 -17.96 -5.12 5.43
C PHE A 233 -18.29 -3.93 4.52
N ILE A 234 -17.32 -3.46 3.75
CA ILE A 234 -17.48 -2.39 2.77
C ILE A 234 -16.87 -2.83 1.44
N GLU A 235 -17.37 -2.28 0.33
CA GLU A 235 -16.78 -2.54 -0.99
C GLU A 235 -15.34 -2.03 -1.06
N GLN A 236 -14.49 -2.71 -1.83
CA GLN A 236 -13.11 -2.29 -2.06
C GLN A 236 -13.08 -0.93 -2.79
N THR A 237 -12.92 0.14 -2.02
CA THR A 237 -13.08 1.53 -2.47
C THR A 237 -11.75 2.23 -2.57
N LEU A 238 -10.80 1.95 -1.67
CA LEU A 238 -9.48 2.59 -1.66
C LEU A 238 -8.38 1.66 -2.18
N TYR A 239 -8.52 0.35 -2.01
CA TYR A 239 -7.43 -0.60 -2.23
C TYR A 239 -7.68 -1.54 -3.43
N ASP A 240 -6.63 -2.26 -3.85
CA ASP A 240 -6.67 -3.23 -4.96
C ASP A 240 -7.21 -2.67 -6.30
N GLY A 241 -6.96 -1.38 -6.56
CA GLY A 241 -7.47 -0.68 -7.75
C GLY A 241 -8.88 -0.09 -7.58
N GLY A 242 -9.52 -0.31 -6.43
CA GLY A 242 -10.82 0.26 -6.08
C GLY A 242 -10.86 1.77 -6.21
N PHE A 243 -9.81 2.48 -5.76
CA PHE A 243 -9.76 3.94 -5.83
C PHE A 243 -9.95 4.45 -7.26
N LYS A 244 -9.28 3.84 -8.24
CA LYS A 244 -9.38 4.25 -9.65
C LYS A 244 -10.80 4.04 -10.16
N ILE A 245 -11.39 2.88 -9.88
CA ILE A 245 -12.74 2.52 -10.32
C ILE A 245 -13.76 3.53 -9.76
N TRP A 246 -13.69 3.80 -8.45
CA TRP A 246 -14.58 4.73 -7.78
C TRP A 246 -14.36 6.18 -8.18
N TYR A 247 -13.10 6.57 -8.38
CA TYR A 247 -12.74 7.87 -8.88
C TYR A 247 -13.32 8.12 -10.28
N GLU A 248 -13.25 7.13 -11.17
CA GLU A 248 -13.88 7.20 -12.49
C GLU A 248 -15.42 7.24 -12.39
N ARG A 249 -16.00 6.35 -11.56
CA ARG A 249 -17.46 6.26 -11.35
C ARG A 249 -18.07 7.53 -10.75
N LEU A 250 -17.33 8.23 -9.89
CA LEU A 250 -17.77 9.45 -9.22
C LEU A 250 -17.33 10.72 -9.97
N GLU A 251 -17.09 10.61 -11.28
CA GLU A 251 -16.75 11.75 -12.15
C GLU A 251 -15.51 12.51 -11.69
N ARG A 252 -14.50 11.77 -11.22
CA ARG A 252 -13.21 12.31 -10.77
C ARG A 252 -13.32 13.24 -9.55
N ARG A 253 -14.34 13.06 -8.72
CA ARG A 253 -14.53 13.81 -7.47
C ARG A 253 -13.89 13.08 -6.29
N ILE A 254 -12.63 13.40 -6.01
CA ILE A 254 -11.86 12.79 -4.89
C ILE A 254 -12.63 12.88 -3.57
N LYS A 255 -13.25 14.03 -3.27
CA LYS A 255 -14.02 14.24 -2.03
C LYS A 255 -15.13 13.21 -1.86
N GLU A 256 -15.82 12.83 -2.93
CA GLU A 256 -16.91 11.84 -2.86
C GLU A 256 -16.35 10.42 -2.69
N VAL A 257 -15.23 10.08 -3.33
CA VAL A 257 -14.53 8.78 -3.12
C VAL A 257 -14.12 8.63 -1.65
N LEU A 258 -13.46 9.66 -1.11
CA LEU A 258 -13.01 9.66 0.29
C LEU A 258 -14.20 9.68 1.26
N LYS A 259 -15.26 10.41 0.93
CA LYS A 259 -16.50 10.39 1.71
C LYS A 259 -17.05 8.97 1.74
N MET A 260 -17.23 8.30 0.61
CA MET A 260 -17.71 6.91 0.58
C MET A 260 -16.83 5.95 1.38
N ALA A 261 -15.52 6.02 1.17
CA ALA A 261 -14.58 5.15 1.87
C ALA A 261 -14.56 5.38 3.39
N PHE A 262 -14.80 6.62 3.84
CA PHE A 262 -14.67 6.99 5.25
C PHE A 262 -15.97 7.43 5.94
N SER A 263 -17.14 7.39 5.28
CA SER A 263 -18.45 7.76 5.86
C SER A 263 -19.19 6.59 6.48
N LEU A 264 -18.87 5.36 6.04
CA LEU A 264 -19.48 4.14 6.57
C LEU A 264 -19.16 3.87 8.05
N PRO A 265 -18.02 4.27 8.63
CA PRO A 265 -17.81 4.18 10.08
C PRO A 265 -18.84 4.98 10.89
N THR A 266 -19.26 6.12 10.37
CA THR A 266 -20.27 6.98 11.00
C THR A 266 -21.69 6.42 10.80
N GLN A 267 -21.96 5.74 9.68
CA GLN A 267 -23.26 5.12 9.39
C GLN A 267 -23.47 3.80 10.14
N LEU A 268 -22.40 3.00 10.34
CA LEU A 268 -22.44 1.76 11.13
C LEU A 268 -22.70 2.00 12.63
N LYS A 269 -22.32 3.17 13.16
CA LYS A 269 -22.71 3.62 14.51
C LYS A 269 -24.23 3.59 14.71
N ASN A 270 -24.99 3.96 13.67
CA ASN A 270 -26.45 3.97 13.68
C ASN A 270 -27.06 2.58 13.43
N LEU A 271 -26.36 1.71 12.68
CA LEU A 271 -26.80 0.33 12.39
C LEU A 271 -26.52 -0.65 13.53
N LEU A 272 -25.49 -0.41 14.34
CA LEU A 272 -25.06 -1.28 15.45
C LEU A 272 -25.48 -0.78 16.84
N ASN A 273 -26.17 0.37 16.95
CA ASN A 273 -26.62 0.97 18.23
C ASN A 273 -25.52 1.02 19.32
N LEU A 274 -24.27 1.25 18.92
CA LEU A 274 -23.14 1.23 19.85
C LEU A 274 -23.12 2.50 20.71
N GLN A 275 -23.13 2.31 22.03
CA GLN A 275 -23.04 3.41 23.00
C GLN A 275 -21.65 4.07 22.94
N PRO A 276 -21.52 5.37 23.26
CA PRO A 276 -20.22 6.03 23.38
C PRO A 276 -19.33 5.27 24.38
N GLY A 277 -18.19 4.75 23.91
CA GLY A 277 -17.27 3.91 24.71
C GLY A 277 -17.17 2.44 24.30
N GLN A 278 -18.04 1.95 23.40
CA GLN A 278 -17.92 0.60 22.81
C GLN A 278 -17.03 0.55 21.55
N GLU A 279 -16.42 1.68 21.19
CA GLU A 279 -15.63 1.87 19.95
C GLU A 279 -14.37 0.99 19.90
N LEU A 280 -13.82 0.61 21.07
CA LEU A 280 -12.64 -0.26 21.19
C LEU A 280 -13.00 -1.76 21.26
N THR A 281 -14.24 -2.12 21.61
CA THR A 281 -14.61 -3.52 21.88
C THR A 281 -14.70 -4.35 20.59
N LEU A 282 -15.01 -3.74 19.45
CA LEU A 282 -15.05 -4.42 18.15
C LEU A 282 -13.64 -4.70 17.57
N VAL A 283 -12.65 -3.89 17.92
CA VAL A 283 -11.25 -4.15 17.55
C VAL A 283 -10.69 -5.33 18.36
N PHE A 284 -11.10 -5.49 19.62
CA PHE A 284 -10.67 -6.62 20.46
C PHE A 284 -11.43 -7.92 20.21
N PHE A 285 -12.71 -7.88 19.82
CA PHE A 285 -13.49 -9.11 19.56
C PHE A 285 -12.98 -9.91 18.34
N CYS A 286 -12.35 -9.25 17.37
CA CYS A 286 -11.71 -9.93 16.23
C CYS A 286 -10.32 -10.50 16.55
N HIS A 287 -9.79 -10.32 17.76
CA HIS A 287 -8.54 -10.96 18.21
C HIS A 287 -8.76 -12.08 19.23
N SER A 288 -9.99 -12.36 19.66
CA SER A 288 -10.30 -13.42 20.63
C SER A 288 -11.19 -14.54 20.08
N GLN A 289 -11.43 -14.60 18.77
CA GLN A 289 -12.04 -15.75 18.11
C GLN A 289 -11.23 -16.12 16.87
N ASN A 290 -10.14 -16.85 17.11
CA ASN A 290 -9.65 -18.01 16.37
C ASN A 290 -8.27 -18.41 16.91
#